data_AF-A0A837ZZP6-F1
#
_entry.id   AF-A0A837ZZP6-F1
#
_cell.length_a   1.000
_cell.length_b   1.000
_cell.length_c   1.000
_cell.angle_alpha   90.00
_cell.angle_beta   90.00
_cell.angle_gamma   90.00
#
_symmetry.space_group_name_H-M   'P 1'
#
loop_
_entity.id
_entity.type
_entity.pdbx_description
1 polymer ?
#
loop_
_entity_poly.entity_id
_entity_poly.type
_entity_poly.pdbx_seq_one_letter_code
_entity_poly.pdbx_strand_id
1 'polypeptide(L)'
;MSTVQVALTRIDPGMPVPHYAQPGDAGADLATTTDAVLAPGQREVLGTGIAIALPVGYAAFVHPRSGLAARAGLSIVNSPGTIDAGYRGEIKVCLINHDPVEPIVLNRGDRIAQLIVQRVEQARFVEVETLEHSARGTAGYGSTGGWQAGRDA
;
A
#
# COMPACT_ATOMS: atom_id res chain seq x y z
N MET A 1 -20.08 2.08 -7.29
CA MET A 1 -19.13 0.96 -7.15
C MET A 1 -19.89 -0.22 -6.54
N SER A 2 -19.65 -1.45 -6.98
CA SER A 2 -20.21 -2.64 -6.32
C SER A 2 -19.49 -2.88 -5.00
N THR A 3 -20.23 -3.14 -3.93
CA THR A 3 -19.66 -3.45 -2.61
C THR A 3 -19.28 -4.92 -2.50
N VAL A 4 -18.10 -5.21 -1.95
CA VAL A 4 -17.68 -6.56 -1.55
C VAL A 4 -17.72 -6.65 -0.03
N GLN A 5 -18.26 -7.74 0.51
CA GLN A 5 -18.22 -8.01 1.94
C GLN A 5 -16.88 -8.68 2.29
N VAL A 6 -16.15 -8.09 3.23
CA VAL A 6 -14.88 -8.61 3.75
C VAL A 6 -15.08 -8.87 5.23
N ALA A 7 -14.89 -10.12 5.66
CA ALA A 7 -14.94 -10.44 7.08
C ALA A 7 -13.70 -9.85 7.77
N LEU A 8 -13.89 -9.30 8.97
CA LEU A 8 -12.86 -8.59 9.71
C LEU A 8 -12.88 -8.98 11.18
N THR A 9 -11.70 -9.12 11.77
CA THR A 9 -11.50 -9.22 13.21
C THR A 9 -10.62 -8.06 13.68
N ARG A 10 -11.07 -7.38 14.73
CA ARG A 10 -10.21 -6.45 15.47
C ARG A 10 -9.44 -7.27 16.49
N ILE A 11 -8.16 -7.54 16.18
CA ILE A 11 -7.21 -8.16 17.12
C ILE A 11 -7.03 -7.23 18.31
N ASP A 12 -7.00 -5.92 18.05
CA ASP A 12 -7.07 -4.88 19.06
C ASP A 12 -8.46 -4.21 19.01
N PRO A 13 -9.36 -4.50 19.99
CA PRO A 13 -10.71 -3.94 20.03
C PRO A 13 -10.75 -2.41 20.15
N GLY A 14 -9.66 -1.78 20.61
CA GLY A 14 -9.53 -0.34 20.74
C GLY A 14 -9.27 0.38 19.41
N MET A 15 -8.97 -0.35 18.34
CA MET A 15 -8.76 0.23 17.01
C MET A 15 -10.07 0.42 16.25
N PRO A 16 -10.18 1.48 15.43
CA PRO A 16 -11.32 1.69 14.57
C PRO A 16 -11.35 0.65 13.46
N VAL A 17 -12.55 0.27 13.02
CA VAL A 17 -12.71 -0.49 11.78
C VAL A 17 -12.24 0.40 10.61
N PRO A 18 -11.50 -0.13 9.62
CA PRO A 18 -11.11 0.63 8.45
C PRO A 18 -12.32 1.23 7.76
N HIS A 19 -12.26 2.51 7.40
CA HIS A 19 -13.36 3.24 6.78
C HIS A 19 -12.88 4.11 5.63
N TYR A 20 -13.76 4.32 4.67
CA TYR A 20 -13.58 5.26 3.57
C TYR A 20 -13.87 6.67 4.05
N ALA A 21 -13.00 7.63 3.75
CA ALA A 21 -13.13 8.98 4.28
C ALA A 21 -14.23 9.79 3.55
N GLN A 22 -14.38 9.58 2.25
CA GLN A 22 -15.36 10.24 1.40
C GLN A 22 -16.11 9.23 0.51
N PRO A 23 -17.34 9.57 0.06
CA PRO A 23 -18.04 8.79 -0.94
C PRO A 23 -17.21 8.63 -2.22
N GLY A 24 -16.94 7.39 -2.60
CA GLY A 24 -16.18 7.07 -3.82
C GLY A 24 -14.68 6.92 -3.63
N ASP A 25 -14.14 7.11 -2.41
CA ASP A 25 -12.75 6.82 -2.12
C ASP A 25 -12.40 5.35 -2.42
N ALA A 26 -11.23 5.13 -3.01
CA ALA A 26 -10.78 3.78 -3.37
C ALA A 26 -10.26 2.97 -2.17
N GLY A 27 -9.68 3.65 -1.17
CA GLY A 27 -9.00 3.03 -0.03
C GLY A 27 -9.69 3.33 1.29
N ALA A 28 -9.73 2.33 2.17
CA ALA A 28 -10.15 2.49 3.56
C ALA A 28 -8.92 2.78 4.44
N ASP A 29 -8.97 3.82 5.28
CA ASP A 29 -7.83 4.22 6.11
C ASP A 29 -7.49 3.13 7.16
N LEU A 30 -6.19 2.83 7.31
CA LEU A 30 -5.61 1.95 8.33
C LEU A 30 -4.87 2.78 9.37
N ALA A 31 -5.14 2.50 10.65
CA ALA A 31 -4.50 3.18 11.78
C ALA A 31 -3.44 2.31 12.46
N THR A 32 -2.43 2.92 13.09
CA THR A 32 -1.39 2.21 13.86
C THR A 32 -1.84 1.87 15.29
N THR A 33 -1.47 0.69 15.79
CA THR A 33 -1.73 0.28 17.19
C THR A 33 -0.72 0.85 18.20
N THR A 34 0.39 1.40 17.74
CA THR A 34 1.48 1.83 18.63
C THR A 34 1.99 3.21 18.25
N ASP A 35 2.49 3.92 19.25
CA ASP A 35 3.31 5.12 19.05
C ASP A 35 4.65 4.72 18.43
N ALA A 36 5.19 5.54 17.55
CA ALA A 36 6.47 5.32 16.90
C ALA A 36 7.14 6.64 16.51
N VAL A 37 8.47 6.64 16.46
CA VAL A 37 9.26 7.75 15.92
C VAL A 37 10.21 7.20 14.87
N LEU A 38 10.02 7.62 13.63
CA LEU A 38 10.88 7.25 12.50
C LEU A 38 11.90 8.37 12.26
N ALA A 39 13.15 8.15 12.66
CA ALA A 39 14.24 9.05 12.28
C ALA A 39 14.41 9.09 10.74
N PRO A 40 15.10 10.11 10.18
CA PRO A 40 15.44 10.15 8.76
C PRO A 40 16.02 8.83 8.23
N GLY A 41 15.43 8.28 7.17
CA GLY A 41 15.83 7.00 6.57
C GLY A 41 15.45 5.74 7.36
N GLN A 42 14.86 5.87 8.56
CA GLN A 42 14.43 4.73 9.36
C GLN A 42 13.17 4.09 8.78
N ARG A 43 13.07 2.77 8.94
CA ARG A 43 11.86 1.99 8.69
C ARG A 43 11.43 1.23 9.93
N GLU A 44 10.12 1.03 10.08
CA GLU A 44 9.54 0.25 11.16
C GLU A 44 8.29 -0.48 10.67
N VAL A 45 8.02 -1.66 11.23
CA VAL A 45 6.81 -2.44 10.94
C VAL A 45 5.80 -2.19 12.05
N LEU A 46 4.75 -1.43 11.74
CA LEU A 46 3.68 -1.13 12.69
C LEU A 46 2.46 -2.01 12.47
N GLY A 47 1.83 -2.42 13.57
CA GLY A 47 0.56 -3.16 13.56
C GLY A 47 -0.63 -2.24 13.30
N THR A 48 -1.72 -2.81 12.78
CA THR A 48 -2.98 -2.08 12.59
C THR A 48 -4.09 -2.54 13.53
N GLY A 49 -3.89 -3.68 14.21
CA GLY A 49 -4.92 -4.32 15.03
C GLY A 49 -6.03 -4.97 14.22
N ILE A 50 -5.91 -5.02 12.89
CA ILE A 50 -6.93 -5.53 11.98
C ILE A 50 -6.43 -6.80 11.28
N ALA A 51 -7.25 -7.84 11.32
CA ALA A 51 -7.14 -9.01 10.44
C ALA A 51 -8.39 -9.10 9.56
N ILE A 52 -8.22 -9.57 8.33
CA ILE A 52 -9.31 -9.71 7.36
C ILE A 52 -9.31 -11.10 6.72
N ALA A 53 -10.46 -11.47 6.16
CA ALA A 53 -10.58 -12.60 5.26
C ALA A 53 -11.20 -12.12 3.95
N LEU A 54 -10.39 -12.07 2.89
CA LEU A 54 -10.87 -11.69 1.56
C LEU A 54 -11.50 -12.92 0.87
N PRO A 55 -12.54 -12.71 0.06
CA PRO A 55 -13.03 -13.75 -0.83
C PRO A 55 -11.94 -14.21 -1.82
N VAL A 56 -11.99 -15.48 -2.24
CA VAL A 56 -11.14 -15.97 -3.33
C VAL A 56 -11.38 -15.14 -4.60
N GLY A 57 -10.31 -14.84 -5.34
CA GLY A 57 -10.34 -13.94 -6.51
C GLY A 57 -10.20 -12.45 -6.16
N TYR A 58 -9.89 -12.13 -4.89
CA TYR A 58 -9.57 -10.79 -4.43
C TYR A 58 -8.21 -10.74 -3.75
N ALA A 59 -7.56 -9.58 -3.85
CA ALA A 59 -6.43 -9.19 -3.01
C ALA A 59 -6.71 -7.81 -2.42
N ALA A 60 -6.01 -7.47 -1.34
CA ALA A 60 -6.01 -6.11 -0.83
C ALA A 60 -4.59 -5.51 -0.91
N PHE A 61 -4.52 -4.23 -1.22
CA PHE A 61 -3.28 -3.51 -1.42
C PHE A 61 -3.17 -2.38 -0.40
N VAL A 62 -2.07 -2.36 0.34
CA VAL A 62 -1.76 -1.32 1.30
C VAL A 62 -0.95 -0.23 0.59
N HIS A 63 -1.55 0.96 0.48
CA HIS A 63 -0.98 2.12 -0.20
C HIS A 63 -0.61 3.22 0.80
N PRO A 64 0.44 4.02 0.50
CA PRO A 64 0.71 5.26 1.21
C PRO A 64 -0.47 6.23 1.12
N ARG A 65 -0.61 7.10 2.12
CA ARG A 65 -1.56 8.22 2.09
C ARG A 65 -0.84 9.44 1.52
N SER A 66 -1.42 10.06 0.49
CA SER A 66 -0.78 11.18 -0.24
C SER A 66 -0.40 12.36 0.66
N GLY A 67 -1.22 12.67 1.66
CA GLY A 67 -0.96 13.78 2.58
C GLY A 67 0.32 13.60 3.41
N LEU A 68 0.55 12.41 3.98
CA LEU A 68 1.76 12.13 4.79
C LEU A 68 2.99 11.99 3.90
N ALA A 69 2.83 11.40 2.70
CA ALA A 69 3.91 11.30 1.72
C ALA A 69 4.42 12.69 1.30
N ALA A 70 3.51 13.60 0.91
CA ALA A 70 3.89 14.92 0.40
C ALA A 70 4.37 15.88 1.50
N ARG A 71 3.85 15.77 2.73
CA ARG A 71 4.16 16.72 3.82
C ARG A 71 5.34 16.31 4.69
N ALA A 72 5.59 15.01 4.84
CA ALA A 72 6.55 14.49 5.81
C ALA A 72 7.44 13.38 5.25
N GLY A 73 7.33 13.02 3.96
CA GLY A 73 8.14 11.96 3.37
C GLY A 73 7.79 10.54 3.84
N LEU A 74 6.64 10.34 4.48
CA LEU A 74 6.23 8.99 4.92
C LEU A 74 5.87 8.12 3.71
N SER A 75 6.48 6.94 3.62
CA SER A 75 6.15 5.94 2.60
C SER A 75 6.06 4.55 3.22
N ILE A 76 5.85 3.55 2.38
CA ILE A 76 5.78 2.13 2.72
C ILE A 76 6.82 1.40 1.87
N VAL A 77 7.74 0.68 2.49
CA VAL A 77 8.88 0.03 1.82
C VAL A 77 8.42 -0.95 0.75
N ASN A 78 7.39 -1.73 1.03
CA ASN A 78 6.83 -2.74 0.12
C ASN A 78 5.60 -2.23 -0.63
N SER A 79 5.46 -0.92 -0.85
CA SER A 79 4.28 -0.36 -1.54
C SER A 79 4.20 -0.79 -3.02
N PRO A 80 3.01 -1.21 -3.52
CA PRO A 80 1.81 -1.53 -2.74
C PRO A 80 1.97 -2.87 -1.98
N GLY A 81 1.69 -2.86 -0.67
CA GLY A 81 1.77 -4.07 0.15
C GLY A 81 0.63 -5.03 -0.19
N THR A 82 0.91 -6.25 -0.62
CA THR A 82 -0.11 -7.21 -1.05
C THR A 82 -0.59 -8.09 0.11
N ILE A 83 -1.90 -8.14 0.32
CA ILE A 83 -2.59 -8.99 1.29
C ILE A 83 -3.37 -10.06 0.53
N ASP A 84 -2.95 -11.31 0.69
CA ASP A 84 -3.55 -12.46 0.00
C ASP A 84 -4.89 -12.88 0.61
N ALA A 85 -5.76 -13.48 -0.20
CA ALA A 85 -7.04 -14.00 0.27
C ALA A 85 -6.94 -15.10 1.33
N GLY A 86 -5.81 -15.82 1.38
CA GLY A 86 -5.53 -16.82 2.40
C GLY A 86 -5.01 -16.24 3.72
N TYR A 87 -4.60 -14.97 3.76
CA TYR A 87 -4.00 -14.37 4.95
C TYR A 87 -5.04 -14.15 6.05
N ARG A 88 -4.69 -14.49 7.30
CA ARG A 88 -5.55 -14.31 8.50
C ARG A 88 -4.82 -13.61 9.65
N GLY A 89 -3.56 -13.25 9.44
CA GLY A 89 -2.80 -12.50 10.43
C GLY A 89 -3.21 -11.03 10.47
N GLU A 90 -2.60 -10.31 11.40
CA GLU A 90 -2.71 -8.86 11.47
C GLU A 90 -2.10 -8.21 10.23
N ILE A 91 -2.82 -7.27 9.60
CA ILE A 91 -2.25 -6.40 8.59
C ILE A 91 -1.20 -5.51 9.27
N LYS A 92 0.03 -5.58 8.80
CA LYS A 92 1.13 -4.73 9.26
C LYS A 92 1.64 -3.85 8.14
N VAL A 93 2.16 -2.69 8.49
CA VAL A 93 2.64 -1.68 7.53
C VAL A 93 4.12 -1.43 7.78
N CYS A 94 4.97 -1.71 6.78
CA CYS A 94 6.40 -1.41 6.85
C CYS A 94 6.63 0.03 6.39
N LEU A 95 6.51 0.97 7.32
CA LEU A 95 6.68 2.39 7.08
C LEU A 95 8.15 2.76 6.93
N ILE A 96 8.44 3.79 6.15
CA ILE A 96 9.77 4.40 6.00
C ILE A 96 9.66 5.92 5.96
N ASN A 97 10.58 6.58 6.63
CA ASN A 97 10.77 8.03 6.53
C ASN A 97 11.78 8.36 5.43
N HIS A 98 11.34 9.01 4.35
CA HIS A 98 12.21 9.52 3.30
C HIS A 98 12.65 10.97 3.50
N ASP A 99 12.15 11.67 4.52
CA ASP A 99 12.67 12.99 4.86
C ASP A 99 14.15 12.84 5.30
N PRO A 100 15.05 13.66 4.74
CA PRO A 100 16.48 13.56 5.05
C PRO A 100 16.86 14.17 6.40
N VAL A 101 15.98 14.92 7.05
CA VAL A 101 16.30 15.74 8.23
C VAL A 101 15.30 15.54 9.37
N GLU A 102 14.00 15.59 9.09
CA GLU A 102 12.96 15.63 10.10
C GLU A 102 12.47 14.22 10.50
N PRO A 103 12.34 13.93 11.80
CA PRO A 103 11.73 12.69 12.25
C PRO A 103 10.21 12.73 12.05
N ILE A 104 9.60 11.57 11.79
CA ILE A 104 8.15 11.42 11.75
C ILE A 104 7.68 10.82 13.08
N VAL A 105 6.82 11.55 13.79
CA VAL A 105 6.16 11.08 15.01
C VAL A 105 4.77 10.57 14.66
N LEU A 106 4.49 9.33 15.04
CA LEU A 106 3.20 8.66 14.86
C LEU A 106 2.66 8.27 16.23
N ASN A 107 1.38 8.50 16.45
CA ASN A 107 0.67 8.11 17.66
C ASN A 107 -0.28 6.97 17.34
N ARG A 108 -0.56 6.12 18.34
CA ARG A 108 -1.63 5.13 18.28
C ARG A 108 -2.93 5.79 17.81
N GLY A 109 -3.56 5.19 16.80
CA GLY A 109 -4.78 5.70 16.18
C GLY A 109 -4.53 6.58 14.96
N ASP A 110 -3.29 7.05 14.72
CA ASP A 110 -2.98 7.80 13.51
C ASP A 110 -3.15 6.93 12.27
N ARG A 111 -3.77 7.52 11.24
CA ARG A 111 -4.05 6.86 9.96
C ARG A 111 -2.79 6.90 9.09
N ILE A 112 -2.10 5.76 9.00
CA ILE A 112 -0.76 5.64 8.41
C ILE A 112 -0.76 5.09 6.97
N ALA A 113 -1.82 4.39 6.57
CA ALA A 113 -1.94 3.78 5.24
C ALA A 113 -3.40 3.71 4.82
N GLN A 114 -3.66 3.28 3.58
CA GLN A 114 -5.00 2.98 3.09
C GLN A 114 -5.03 1.61 2.42
N LEU A 115 -6.12 0.88 2.59
CA LEU A 115 -6.34 -0.46 2.06
C LEU A 115 -7.30 -0.41 0.86
N ILE A 116 -6.83 -0.85 -0.30
CA ILE A 116 -7.63 -0.96 -1.53
C ILE A 116 -7.92 -2.43 -1.79
N VAL A 117 -9.20 -2.82 -1.84
CA VAL A 117 -9.61 -4.20 -2.14
C VAL A 117 -9.96 -4.31 -3.62
N GLN A 118 -9.35 -5.25 -4.34
CA GLN A 118 -9.53 -5.41 -5.79
C GLN A 118 -9.71 -6.87 -6.18
N ARG A 119 -10.42 -7.09 -7.28
CA ARG A 119 -10.43 -8.39 -7.97
C ARG A 119 -9.07 -8.62 -8.62
N VAL A 120 -8.60 -9.86 -8.55
CA VAL A 120 -7.34 -10.30 -9.17
C VAL A 120 -7.55 -11.63 -9.87
N GLU A 121 -6.79 -11.85 -10.95
CA GLU A 121 -6.81 -13.09 -11.70
C GLU A 121 -5.60 -13.96 -11.31
N GLN A 122 -5.82 -15.27 -11.19
CA GLN A 122 -4.72 -16.23 -11.09
C GLN A 122 -4.25 -16.57 -12.51
N ALA A 123 -3.07 -16.06 -12.89
CA ALA A 123 -2.49 -16.36 -14.19
C ALA A 123 -2.05 -17.84 -14.27
N ARG A 124 -2.43 -18.51 -15.36
CA ARG A 124 -1.78 -19.74 -15.81
C ARG A 124 -0.70 -19.38 -16.82
N PHE A 125 0.56 -19.53 -16.43
CA PHE A 125 1.68 -19.30 -17.33
C PHE A 125 1.79 -20.43 -18.36
N VAL A 126 1.94 -20.07 -19.64
CA VAL A 126 2.14 -21.00 -20.76
C VAL A 126 3.41 -20.55 -21.47
N GLU A 127 4.43 -21.41 -21.47
CA GLU A 127 5.71 -21.15 -22.12
C GLU A 127 5.58 -21.25 -23.66
N VAL A 128 6.20 -20.32 -24.37
CA VAL A 128 6.22 -20.24 -25.85
C VAL A 128 7.61 -19.87 -26.32
N GLU A 129 7.98 -20.28 -27.54
CA GLU A 129 9.30 -19.95 -28.11
C GLU A 129 9.47 -18.45 -28.38
N THR A 130 8.41 -17.78 -28.85
CA THR A 130 8.43 -16.34 -29.15
C THR A 130 7.09 -15.69 -28.79
N LEU A 131 7.14 -14.44 -28.32
CA LEU A 131 5.96 -13.61 -28.05
C LEU A 131 5.55 -12.85 -29.31
N GLU A 132 4.25 -12.56 -29.46
CA GLU A 132 3.73 -11.73 -30.54
C GLU A 132 4.25 -10.29 -30.46
N HIS A 133 4.36 -9.63 -31.62
CA HIS A 133 4.75 -8.23 -31.69
C HIS A 133 3.68 -7.32 -31.07
N SER A 134 4.11 -6.28 -30.35
CA SER A 134 3.25 -5.21 -29.85
C SER A 134 3.81 -3.84 -30.21
N ALA A 135 2.96 -2.81 -30.21
CA ALA A 135 3.38 -1.43 -30.50
C ALA A 135 4.46 -0.90 -29.52
N ARG A 136 4.50 -1.42 -28.29
CA ARG A 136 5.54 -1.09 -27.30
C ARG A 136 6.83 -1.90 -27.50
N GLY A 137 6.72 -3.13 -28.01
CA GLY A 137 7.86 -4.03 -28.17
C GLY A 137 8.64 -4.24 -26.87
N THR A 138 9.97 -4.14 -26.93
CA THR A 138 10.89 -4.27 -25.79
C THR A 138 11.19 -2.95 -25.07
N ALA A 139 10.51 -1.86 -25.43
CA ALA A 139 10.82 -0.52 -24.92
C ALA A 139 10.28 -0.28 -23.49
N GLY A 140 11.16 0.02 -22.54
CA GLY A 140 10.84 0.31 -21.12
C GLY A 140 11.65 1.47 -20.53
N TYR A 141 11.50 1.74 -19.23
CA TYR A 141 12.33 2.69 -18.45
C TYR A 141 12.45 4.12 -19.04
N GLY A 142 11.32 4.74 -19.36
CA GLY A 142 11.31 6.11 -19.93
C GLY A 142 11.43 6.14 -21.46
N SER A 143 11.19 5.01 -22.13
CA SER A 143 11.19 4.90 -23.61
C SER A 143 10.24 5.85 -24.34
N THR A 144 9.25 6.41 -23.67
CA THR A 144 8.33 7.42 -24.21
C THR A 144 8.81 8.86 -23.97
N GLY A 145 9.99 9.05 -23.38
CA GLY A 145 10.51 10.35 -22.99
C GLY A 145 9.70 11.03 -21.88
N GLY A 146 9.79 12.36 -21.79
CA GLY A 146 9.04 13.18 -20.83
C GLY A 146 9.86 13.75 -19.67
N TRP A 147 11.11 13.31 -19.51
CA TRP A 147 12.04 13.87 -18.54
C TRP A 147 13.45 13.93 -19.14
N GLN A 148 14.01 15.13 -19.27
CA GLN A 148 15.43 15.32 -19.52
C GLN A 148 16.09 15.34 -18.15
N ALA A 149 16.82 14.28 -17.79
CA ALA A 149 17.83 14.39 -16.73
C ALA A 149 18.67 15.62 -17.03
N GLY A 150 18.88 16.47 -16.02
CA GLY A 150 19.48 17.80 -16.18
C GLY A 150 20.57 17.82 -17.23
N ARG A 151 20.42 18.70 -18.23
CA ARG A 151 21.54 19.04 -19.11
C ARG A 151 22.68 19.51 -18.23
N ASP A 152 23.87 18.98 -18.51
CA ASP A 152 25.11 19.30 -17.85
C ASP A 152 25.28 20.80 -17.59
N ALA A 153 25.45 21.18 -16.31
CA ALA A 153 26.33 22.23 -15.78
C ALA A 153 26.13 22.36 -14.26
#